data_AF-A0AAU8JJ95-F1
#
_entry.id   AF-A0AAU8JJ95-F1
#
_cell.length_a   1.000
_cell.length_b   1.000
_cell.length_c   1.000
_cell.angle_alpha   90.00
_cell.angle_beta   90.00
_cell.angle_gamma   90.00
#
_symmetry.space_group_name_H-M   'P 1'
#
loop_
_entity.id
_entity.type
_entity.pdbx_description
1 polymer ?
#
loop_
_entity_poly.entity_id
_entity_poly.type
_entity_poly.pdbx_seq_one_letter_code
_entity_poly.pdbx_strand_id
1 'polypeptide(L)'
;MSSVNTSLKLESITTRLIFTTRRRTKIAYRYLPTKVSKQIVRRVAETWKAWCRALKDWSGHPEKYLGKAKIPGYKHKERGRNVVIYPKDAISSPLLSRGIVKLSQTNIELTTEANNINQVRIVPKLDHYVIEIV
;
A
#
# COMPACT_ATOMS: atom_id res chain seq x y z
N MET A 1 39.65 7.84 38.21
CA MET A 1 38.32 8.33 37.80
C MET A 1 38.09 8.10 36.31
N SER A 2 37.88 6.85 35.84
CA SER A 2 37.67 6.60 34.39
C SER A 2 36.75 5.43 34.02
N SER A 3 36.10 4.74 34.96
CA SER A 3 35.32 3.53 34.62
C SER A 3 33.83 3.78 34.27
N VAL A 4 33.29 4.98 34.54
CA VAL A 4 31.83 5.22 34.42
C VAL A 4 31.39 5.66 33.02
N ASN A 5 32.32 6.13 32.17
CA ASN A 5 31.99 6.75 30.88
C ASN A 5 31.86 5.76 29.70
N THR A 6 32.33 4.52 29.86
CA THR A 6 32.36 3.53 28.78
C THR A 6 31.00 2.84 28.61
N SER A 7 30.29 2.58 29.72
CA SER A 7 28.99 1.89 29.72
C SER A 7 27.90 2.73 29.05
N LEU A 8 27.81 4.04 29.39
CA LEU A 8 26.83 4.96 28.79
C LEU A 8 27.06 5.15 27.28
N LYS A 9 28.33 5.08 26.83
CA LYS A 9 28.70 5.21 25.41
C LYS A 9 28.32 3.95 24.62
N LEU A 10 28.46 2.77 25.23
CA LEU A 10 28.03 1.50 24.66
C LEU A 10 26.51 1.40 24.55
N GLU A 11 25.75 1.89 25.54
CA GLU A 11 24.28 1.93 25.49
C GLU A 11 23.75 2.90 24.42
N SER A 12 24.38 4.06 24.22
CA SER A 12 24.01 5.01 23.16
C SER A 12 24.31 4.45 21.76
N ILE A 13 25.44 3.75 21.60
CA ILE A 13 25.84 3.11 20.33
C ILE A 13 24.94 1.91 20.04
N THR A 14 24.63 1.05 21.02
CA THR A 14 23.70 -0.07 20.84
C THR A 14 22.29 0.43 20.55
N THR A 15 21.78 1.45 21.26
CA THR A 15 20.47 2.06 20.96
C THR A 15 20.40 2.63 19.54
N ARG A 16 21.49 3.23 19.04
CA ARG A 16 21.60 3.64 17.62
C ARG A 16 21.69 2.45 16.67
N LEU A 17 22.41 1.39 17.02
CA LEU A 17 22.59 0.22 16.15
C LEU A 17 21.29 -0.58 15.98
N ILE A 18 20.50 -0.74 17.04
CA ILE A 18 19.23 -1.50 17.01
C ILE A 18 18.21 -0.79 16.08
N PHE A 19 18.22 0.56 16.03
CA PHE A 19 17.39 1.35 15.12
C PHE A 19 17.84 1.33 13.65
N THR A 20 19.08 0.91 13.36
CA THR A 20 19.64 0.86 12.00
C THR A 20 19.61 -0.52 11.38
N THR A 21 18.73 -1.41 11.86
CA THR A 21 18.37 -2.63 11.11
C THR A 21 17.90 -2.21 9.73
N ARG A 22 18.82 -2.25 8.76
CA ARG A 22 18.63 -1.96 7.35
C ARG A 22 17.60 -2.95 6.85
N ARG A 23 16.32 -2.60 6.96
CA ARG A 23 15.22 -3.35 6.36
C ARG A 23 15.63 -3.54 4.92
N ARG A 24 15.85 -4.80 4.51
CA ARG A 24 15.92 -5.20 3.10
C ARG A 24 14.56 -4.87 2.49
N THR A 25 14.35 -3.58 2.24
CA THR A 25 13.17 -3.08 1.55
C THR A 25 13.31 -3.64 0.14
N LYS A 26 12.44 -4.60 -0.20
CA LYS A 26 12.42 -5.18 -1.54
C LYS A 26 12.39 -4.02 -2.52
N ILE A 27 13.29 -4.03 -3.52
CA ILE A 27 13.43 -2.96 -4.51
C ILE A 27 12.05 -2.60 -5.10
N ALA A 28 11.21 -3.63 -5.30
CA ALA A 28 9.82 -3.52 -5.72
C ALA A 28 8.97 -2.50 -4.92
N TYR A 29 9.13 -2.44 -3.60
CA TYR A 29 8.34 -1.56 -2.73
C TYR A 29 8.69 -0.08 -2.93
N ARG A 30 9.88 0.21 -3.48
CA ARG A 30 10.41 1.56 -3.70
C ARG A 30 10.15 2.09 -5.11
N TYR A 31 9.64 1.26 -6.04
CA TYR A 31 9.27 1.73 -7.39
C TYR A 31 8.01 2.60 -7.40
N LEU A 32 7.16 2.48 -6.38
CA LEU A 32 6.00 3.33 -6.20
C LEU A 32 6.22 4.25 -4.99
N PRO A 33 5.53 5.41 -4.95
CA PRO A 33 5.54 6.25 -3.76
C PRO A 33 5.13 5.44 -2.54
N THR A 34 5.84 5.61 -1.42
CA THR A 34 5.57 4.85 -0.18
C THR A 34 4.09 4.88 0.23
N LYS A 35 3.40 6.01 -0.01
CA LYS A 35 1.97 6.16 0.27
C LYS A 35 1.12 5.18 -0.56
N VAL A 36 1.45 4.99 -1.83
CA VAL A 36 0.80 4.04 -2.75
C VAL A 36 1.13 2.60 -2.36
N SER A 37 2.40 2.27 -2.12
CA SER A 37 2.81 0.93 -1.70
C SER A 37 2.12 0.49 -0.40
N LYS A 38 1.93 1.42 0.55
CA LYS A 38 1.16 1.17 1.79
C LYS A 38 -0.30 0.80 1.50
N GLN A 39 -0.95 1.42 0.51
CA GLN A 39 -2.33 1.06 0.15
C GLN A 39 -2.45 -0.38 -0.36
N ILE A 40 -1.48 -0.82 -1.17
CA ILE A 40 -1.45 -2.21 -1.66
C ILE A 40 -1.35 -3.19 -0.49
N VAL A 41 -0.44 -2.94 0.46
CA VAL A 41 -0.28 -3.77 1.65
C VAL A 41 -1.55 -3.77 2.51
N ARG A 42 -2.20 -2.61 2.69
CA ARG A 42 -3.47 -2.50 3.42
C ARG A 42 -4.56 -3.35 2.80
N ARG A 43 -4.77 -3.28 1.49
CA ARG A 43 -5.77 -4.09 0.78
C ARG A 43 -5.52 -5.59 0.91
N VAL A 44 -4.25 -6.01 0.85
CA VAL A 44 -3.89 -7.41 1.11
C VAL A 44 -4.30 -7.79 2.53
N ALA A 45 -3.92 -7.00 3.54
CA ALA A 45 -4.29 -7.27 4.93
C ALA A 45 -5.81 -7.29 5.15
N GLU A 46 -6.56 -6.39 4.51
CA GLU A 46 -8.03 -6.35 4.55
C GLU A 46 -8.65 -7.61 3.92
N THR A 47 -8.10 -8.08 2.80
CA THR A 47 -8.56 -9.32 2.15
C THR A 47 -8.39 -10.52 3.08
N TRP A 48 -7.24 -10.63 3.75
CA TRP A 48 -6.99 -11.69 4.74
C TRP A 48 -7.93 -11.58 5.95
N LYS A 49 -8.14 -10.37 6.48
CA LYS A 49 -9.08 -10.14 7.58
C LYS A 49 -10.52 -10.52 7.19
N ALA A 50 -10.95 -10.16 5.98
CA ALA A 50 -12.26 -10.51 5.46
C ALA A 50 -12.42 -12.02 5.33
N TRP A 51 -11.41 -12.73 4.82
CA TRP A 51 -11.42 -14.19 4.75
C TRP A 51 -11.51 -14.84 6.14
N CYS A 52 -10.72 -14.38 7.13
CA CYS A 52 -10.81 -14.91 8.49
C CYS A 52 -12.21 -14.71 9.10
N ARG A 53 -12.83 -13.55 8.85
CA ARG A 53 -14.21 -13.28 9.30
C ARG A 53 -15.22 -14.21 8.62
N ALA A 54 -15.13 -14.36 7.31
CA ALA A 54 -16.00 -15.26 6.54
C ALA A 54 -15.84 -16.72 6.97
N LEU A 55 -14.61 -17.16 7.25
CA LEU A 55 -14.34 -18.51 7.74
C LEU A 55 -14.94 -18.76 9.14
N LYS A 56 -14.82 -17.78 10.04
CA LYS A 56 -15.41 -17.86 11.38
C LYS A 56 -16.93 -17.91 11.33
N ASP A 57 -17.55 -17.05 10.51
CA ASP A 57 -19.00 -17.02 10.37
C ASP A 57 -19.53 -18.31 9.71
N TRP A 58 -18.89 -18.78 8.65
CA TRP A 58 -19.19 -20.06 8.02
C TRP A 58 -19.10 -21.25 8.99
N SER A 59 -18.13 -21.24 9.92
CA SER A 59 -17.98 -22.32 10.90
C SER A 59 -19.13 -22.37 11.92
N GLY A 60 -19.80 -21.25 12.19
CA GLY A 60 -20.95 -21.19 13.09
C GLY A 60 -22.29 -21.30 12.36
N HIS A 61 -22.32 -20.95 11.07
CA HIS A 61 -23.52 -20.88 10.24
C HIS A 61 -23.26 -21.41 8.81
N PRO A 62 -22.88 -22.68 8.64
CA PRO A 62 -22.58 -23.23 7.33
C PRO A 62 -23.77 -23.16 6.36
N GLU A 63 -25.01 -23.19 6.87
CA GLU A 63 -26.26 -23.11 6.11
C GLU A 63 -26.47 -21.78 5.36
N LYS A 64 -25.82 -20.70 5.80
CA LYS A 64 -25.92 -19.38 5.14
C LYS A 64 -25.14 -19.30 3.83
N TYR A 65 -24.29 -20.28 3.54
CA TYR A 65 -23.31 -20.23 2.46
C TYR A 65 -23.40 -21.44 1.55
N LEU A 66 -23.11 -21.25 0.27
CA LEU A 66 -22.98 -22.35 -0.70
C LEU A 66 -21.74 -23.23 -0.46
N GLY A 67 -20.84 -22.80 0.43
CA GLY A 67 -19.63 -23.54 0.78
C GLY A 67 -18.63 -22.71 1.56
N LYS A 68 -17.52 -23.35 1.95
CA LYS A 68 -16.45 -22.74 2.72
C LYS A 68 -15.72 -21.65 1.92
N ALA A 69 -15.46 -20.51 2.57
CA ALA A 69 -14.69 -19.42 1.97
C ALA A 69 -13.28 -19.88 1.53
N LYS A 70 -12.96 -19.69 0.25
CA LYS A 70 -11.66 -20.03 -0.33
C LYS A 70 -10.56 -19.12 0.22
N ILE A 71 -9.38 -19.70 0.48
CA ILE A 71 -8.21 -18.94 0.94
C ILE A 71 -7.78 -17.91 -0.13
N PRO A 72 -7.47 -16.66 0.26
CA PRO A 72 -6.96 -15.67 -0.68
C PRO A 72 -5.62 -16.11 -1.30
N GLY A 73 -5.54 -16.05 -2.62
CA GLY A 73 -4.30 -16.29 -3.37
C GLY A 73 -3.57 -14.99 -3.71
N TYR A 74 -2.28 -15.12 -4.04
CA TYR A 74 -1.50 -14.02 -4.59
C TYR A 74 -1.54 -14.03 -6.12
N LYS A 75 -1.47 -12.84 -6.72
CA LYS A 75 -1.35 -12.70 -8.17
C LYS A 75 0.03 -13.19 -8.65
N HIS A 76 0.10 -13.57 -9.92
CA HIS A 76 1.36 -13.97 -10.54
C HIS A 76 2.42 -12.86 -10.41
N LYS A 77 3.68 -13.24 -10.11
CA LYS A 77 4.76 -12.29 -9.81
C LYS A 77 5.02 -11.27 -10.93
N GLU A 78 5.08 -11.75 -12.17
CA GLU A 78 5.41 -10.91 -13.34
C GLU A 78 4.18 -10.50 -14.17
N ARG A 79 3.29 -11.46 -14.48
CA ARG A 79 2.08 -11.23 -15.28
C ARG A 79 0.88 -10.73 -14.49
N GLY A 80 0.93 -10.79 -13.16
CA GLY A 80 -0.17 -10.33 -12.32
C GLY A 80 -0.32 -8.81 -12.41
N ARG A 81 -1.56 -8.34 -12.52
CA ARG A 81 -1.90 -6.91 -12.47
C ARG A 81 -2.81 -6.62 -11.29
N ASN A 82 -2.45 -5.63 -10.49
CA ASN A 82 -3.23 -5.19 -9.35
C ASN A 82 -3.72 -3.76 -9.56
N VAL A 83 -4.84 -3.41 -8.92
CA VAL A 83 -5.27 -2.01 -8.88
C VAL A 83 -4.27 -1.20 -8.07
N VAL A 84 -3.78 -0.11 -8.65
CA VAL A 84 -2.89 0.83 -7.98
C VAL A 84 -3.71 2.03 -7.53
N ILE A 85 -3.60 2.41 -6.26
CA ILE A 85 -4.38 3.50 -5.67
C ILE A 85 -3.44 4.59 -5.22
N TYR A 86 -3.60 5.77 -5.83
CA TYR A 86 -2.99 7.02 -5.42
C TYR A 86 -3.95 7.74 -4.48
N PRO A 87 -3.72 7.70 -3.16
CA PRO A 87 -4.50 8.54 -2.25
C PRO A 87 -4.24 10.02 -2.57
N LYS A 88 -5.15 10.92 -2.14
CA LYS A 88 -5.01 12.38 -2.31
C LYS A 88 -3.61 12.90 -2.02
N ASP A 89 -3.00 12.43 -0.93
CA ASP A 89 -1.66 12.82 -0.48
C ASP A 89 -0.50 12.39 -1.41
N ALA A 90 -0.78 11.54 -2.41
CA ALA A 90 0.17 11.09 -3.43
C ALA A 90 -0.08 11.77 -4.80
N ILE A 91 -1.00 12.73 -4.84
CA ILE A 91 -1.30 13.58 -6.00
C ILE A 91 -0.70 14.96 -5.74
N SER A 92 -0.21 15.63 -6.79
CA SER A 92 0.36 16.98 -6.67
C SER A 92 -0.72 18.03 -6.36
N SER A 93 -0.75 18.54 -5.13
CA SER A 93 -1.68 19.61 -4.73
C SER A 93 -1.53 20.90 -5.56
N PRO A 94 -0.31 21.38 -5.90
CA PRO A 94 -0.16 22.62 -6.68
C PRO A 94 -0.70 22.54 -8.11
N LEU A 95 -0.72 21.36 -8.71
CA LEU A 95 -1.30 21.15 -10.04
C LEU A 95 -2.79 20.90 -9.96
N LEU A 96 -3.26 20.31 -8.86
CA LEU A 96 -4.68 20.06 -8.65
C LEU A 96 -5.49 21.36 -8.58
N SER A 97 -4.94 22.44 -8.02
CA SER A 97 -5.58 23.77 -8.02
C SER A 97 -5.75 24.36 -9.44
N ARG A 98 -5.05 23.81 -10.43
CA ARG A 98 -5.17 24.16 -11.85
C ARG A 98 -6.01 23.16 -12.64
N GLY A 99 -6.71 22.24 -11.95
CA GLY A 99 -7.48 21.17 -12.58
C GLY A 99 -6.63 20.04 -13.16
N ILE A 100 -5.38 19.87 -12.70
CA ILE A 100 -4.45 18.86 -13.21
C ILE A 100 -4.09 17.86 -12.10
N VAL A 101 -4.43 16.60 -12.32
CA VAL A 101 -4.03 15.46 -11.51
C VAL A 101 -2.68 14.96 -12.00
N LYS A 102 -1.62 15.19 -11.21
CA LYS A 102 -0.29 14.59 -11.43
C LYS A 102 0.00 13.51 -10.40
N LEU A 103 0.29 12.30 -10.87
CA LEU A 103 0.60 11.16 -10.03
C LEU A 103 2.07 11.17 -9.61
N SER A 104 2.34 11.10 -8.30
CA SER A 104 3.71 11.13 -7.75
C SER A 104 4.60 10.01 -8.32
N GLN A 105 5.87 10.34 -8.58
CA GLN A 105 6.88 9.45 -9.18
C GLN A 105 6.53 8.89 -10.57
N THR A 106 5.66 9.58 -11.32
CA THR A 106 5.33 9.24 -12.70
C THR A 106 5.25 10.51 -13.55
N ASN A 107 5.24 10.34 -14.87
CA ASN A 107 4.98 11.41 -15.84
C ASN A 107 3.50 11.46 -16.26
N ILE A 108 2.60 10.83 -15.49
CA ILE A 108 1.17 10.80 -15.81
C ILE A 108 0.52 12.06 -15.25
N GLU A 109 -0.07 12.84 -16.16
CA GLU A 109 -0.84 14.04 -15.88
C GLU A 109 -2.19 13.94 -16.60
N LEU A 110 -3.26 14.30 -15.91
CA LEU A 110 -4.62 14.26 -16.42
C LEU A 110 -5.33 15.55 -16.04
N THR A 111 -6.06 16.14 -16.98
CA THR A 111 -7.00 17.21 -16.67
C THR A 111 -8.26 16.65 -16.04
N THR A 112 -8.85 17.38 -15.11
CA THR A 112 -10.08 16.98 -14.43
C THR A 112 -10.90 18.18 -14.01
N GLU A 113 -12.22 18.02 -14.05
CA GLU A 113 -13.20 18.98 -13.53
C GLU A 113 -13.71 18.56 -12.14
N ALA A 114 -13.20 17.45 -11.60
CA ALA A 114 -13.62 16.93 -10.30
C ALA A 114 -13.09 17.79 -9.15
N ASN A 115 -13.99 18.34 -8.34
CA ASN A 115 -13.64 19.25 -7.23
C ASN A 115 -13.14 18.53 -5.97
N ASN A 116 -13.73 17.38 -5.62
CA ASN A 116 -13.41 16.67 -4.38
C ASN A 116 -12.76 15.31 -4.62
N ILE A 117 -11.52 15.34 -5.10
CA ILE A 117 -10.75 14.10 -5.35
C ILE A 117 -10.30 13.49 -4.03
N ASN A 118 -10.71 12.25 -3.80
CA ASN A 118 -10.28 11.41 -2.69
C ASN A 118 -9.07 10.56 -3.09
N GLN A 119 -9.12 9.96 -4.28
CA GLN A 119 -8.05 9.11 -4.79
C GLN A 119 -8.10 8.96 -6.31
N VAL A 120 -6.98 8.56 -6.89
CA VAL A 120 -6.90 8.14 -8.29
C VAL A 120 -6.55 6.67 -8.34
N ARG A 121 -7.24 5.89 -9.17
CA ARG A 121 -7.02 4.46 -9.33
C ARG A 121 -6.55 4.15 -10.73
N ILE A 122 -5.50 3.34 -10.85
CA ILE A 122 -5.10 2.71 -12.11
C ILE A 122 -5.63 1.29 -12.08
N VAL A 123 -6.65 1.01 -12.89
CA VAL A 123 -7.37 -0.25 -12.94
C VAL A 123 -6.97 -1.02 -14.20
N PRO A 124 -6.29 -2.18 -14.08
CA PRO A 124 -6.01 -3.01 -15.23
C PRO A 124 -7.30 -3.61 -15.80
N LYS A 125 -7.49 -3.47 -17.11
CA LYS A 125 -8.46 -4.23 -17.92
C LYS A 125 -7.69 -5.25 -18.78
N LEU A 126 -8.41 -5.92 -19.68
CA LEU A 126 -7.83 -7.03 -20.47
C LEU A 126 -6.72 -6.53 -21.40
N ASP A 127 -6.94 -5.40 -22.05
CA ASP A 127 -6.15 -4.83 -23.14
C ASP A 127 -5.60 -3.42 -22.82
N HIS A 128 -6.15 -2.74 -21.83
CA HIS A 128 -5.76 -1.39 -21.45
C HIS A 128 -5.80 -1.16 -19.93
N TYR A 129 -5.38 0.03 -19.49
CA TYR A 129 -5.55 0.51 -18.11
C TYR A 129 -6.53 1.67 -18.11
N VAL A 130 -7.46 1.66 -17.17
CA VAL A 130 -8.38 2.77 -16.92
C VAL A 130 -7.86 3.56 -15.73
N ILE A 131 -7.74 4.88 -15.89
CA ILE A 131 -7.45 5.77 -14.77
C ILE A 131 -8.76 6.40 -14.30
N GLU A 132 -9.14 6.09 -13.08
CA GLU A 132 -10.38 6.55 -12.46
C GLU A 132 -10.06 7.61 -11.41
N ILE A 133 -10.73 8.75 -11.48
CA ILE A 133 -10.66 9.81 -10.47
C ILE A 133 -11.90 9.65 -9.59
N VAL A 134 -11.67 9.41 -8.28
CA VAL A 134 -12.71 9.10 -7.28
C VAL A 134 -12.72 10.16 -6.19
#